data_AF-A0A2D5BW61-F1
#
_entry.id   AF-A0A2D5BW61-F1
#
_cell.length_a   1.000
_cell.length_b   1.000
_cell.length_c   1.000
_cell.angle_alpha   90.00
_cell.angle_beta   90.00
_cell.angle_gamma   90.00
#
_symmetry.space_group_name_H-M   'P 1'
#
loop_
_entity.id
_entity.type
_entity.pdbx_description
1 polymer ?
#
loop_
_entity_poly.entity_id
_entity_poly.type
_entity_poly.pdbx_seq_one_letter_code
_entity_poly.pdbx_strand_id
1 'polypeptide(L)'
;RWPGCVLDADNDGDKDLLTLDNLRLKTPEGWRDEPIASSLHPFTDVRSIVPADMDGDGVLDAVIGRAGNPPAIMRATLDHQNHNWIEIELKGVRETGKMRANTGGIGARVTVISGPLQQWQEMVTSAGSLGCPPPRLHFGLGPRPEVDYVSVNWPDDLLQGESKISANTRKVLTQVYRKSSSCPLLFAWDGERMAFVTDFLGVGGLGFFIKPGKYSSPDPTELVWIPSLEAKDGQWTLSIHEAMEEICYLDEAKLIVVDHPDGFIVLPDERLATDGEAPDGRLVSFRPDEAIYPQKLSTLEGEADAALVRHSDRKYQPGIKPDQRFIGFAAPQEIVLDFGEALADTDGKKLILFLDGWVEYPYSHVNFAAWQADLALSSLSLDRRDEHGAWQTFRQDFGYPGGMPRVMTLDVSELPRDGECVLRLRTNQELYIDRVWLAPDHGMEGMTVTELKASTAKLQLAGYPREYSPDGQEPLLYDYALMDPAIDYKTMAGAYTRFGDVKELLDEPDDRYVIFGRAEEVLLGFEALSPPATGRRRSFILKSDGFCKDMDLYTAYPQTVSPLPFHGMSGYPYPPSEAYPKSPAHDAYQRTYNTRKLSR
;
A
#
# COMPACT_ATOMS: atom_id res chain seq x y z
N ARG A 1 18.42 38.55 -21.67
CA ARG A 1 18.89 37.28 -21.06
C ARG A 1 19.78 36.60 -22.07
N TRP A 2 20.96 36.16 -21.68
CA TRP A 2 21.88 35.45 -22.56
C TRP A 2 21.32 34.03 -22.77
N PRO A 3 21.00 33.62 -24.00
CA PRO A 3 20.59 32.25 -24.25
C PRO A 3 21.80 31.32 -24.04
N GLY A 4 21.64 30.35 -23.14
CA GLY A 4 22.62 29.35 -22.80
C GLY A 4 21.93 28.13 -22.19
N CYS A 5 22.61 26.99 -22.16
CA CYS A 5 22.15 25.77 -21.52
C CYS A 5 23.28 25.10 -20.75
N VAL A 6 22.89 24.25 -19.80
CA VAL A 6 23.80 23.41 -19.03
C VAL A 6 23.72 22.00 -19.61
N LEU A 7 24.87 21.38 -19.82
CA LEU A 7 25.02 20.03 -20.37
C LEU A 7 26.32 19.41 -19.84
N ASP A 8 26.58 18.14 -20.15
CA ASP A 8 27.87 17.49 -19.92
C ASP A 8 28.44 17.23 -21.31
N ALA A 9 29.32 18.12 -21.80
CA ALA A 9 29.70 18.19 -23.20
C ALA A 9 30.87 17.25 -23.53
N ASP A 10 31.73 16.95 -22.55
CA ASP A 10 32.87 16.04 -22.70
C ASP A 10 32.73 14.72 -21.94
N ASN A 11 31.54 14.47 -21.37
CA ASN A 11 31.15 13.24 -20.66
C ASN A 11 31.98 12.94 -19.41
N ASP A 12 32.58 13.93 -18.77
CA ASP A 12 33.38 13.73 -17.56
C ASP A 12 32.55 13.60 -16.27
N GLY A 13 31.26 13.94 -16.35
CA GLY A 13 30.28 13.90 -15.26
C GLY A 13 30.02 15.26 -14.60
N ASP A 14 30.82 16.28 -14.91
CA ASP A 14 30.58 17.66 -14.51
C ASP A 14 29.60 18.36 -15.47
N LYS A 15 29.07 19.50 -15.02
CA LYS A 15 28.13 20.30 -15.81
C LYS A 15 28.81 21.51 -16.42
N ASP A 16 28.86 21.52 -17.74
CA ASP A 16 29.38 22.55 -18.61
C ASP A 16 28.34 23.61 -18.95
N LEU A 17 28.81 24.73 -19.50
CA LEU A 17 27.94 25.83 -19.94
C LEU A 17 28.13 26.08 -21.44
N LEU A 18 27.11 25.76 -22.22
CA LEU A 18 27.02 26.17 -23.61
C LEU A 18 26.30 27.52 -23.71
N THR A 19 26.98 28.49 -24.29
CA THR A 19 26.40 29.77 -24.71
C THR A 19 26.40 29.85 -26.23
N LEU A 20 25.84 30.91 -26.81
CA LEU A 20 25.92 31.07 -28.27
C LEU A 20 27.35 31.21 -28.76
N ASP A 21 28.21 31.91 -28.03
CA ASP A 21 29.54 32.30 -28.51
C ASP A 21 30.67 31.40 -28.01
N ASN A 22 30.40 30.60 -26.97
CA ASN A 22 31.42 29.86 -26.25
C ASN A 22 30.85 28.62 -25.57
N LEU A 23 31.60 27.52 -25.62
CA LEU A 23 31.40 26.38 -24.74
C LEU A 23 32.39 26.50 -23.59
N ARG A 24 31.91 26.48 -22.34
CA ARG A 24 32.77 26.55 -21.17
C ARG A 24 32.75 25.19 -20.48
N LEU A 25 33.86 24.49 -20.57
CA LEU A 25 34.07 23.19 -19.93
C LEU A 25 34.47 23.38 -18.48
N LYS A 26 33.84 22.63 -17.58
CA LYS A 26 34.22 22.57 -16.17
C LYS A 26 35.38 21.60 -16.04
N THR A 27 36.49 22.04 -15.43
CA THR A 27 37.65 21.17 -15.16
C THR A 27 38.05 21.25 -13.69
N PRO A 28 38.93 20.35 -13.22
CA PRO A 28 39.50 20.43 -11.87
C PRO A 28 40.22 21.76 -11.59
N GLU A 29 40.84 22.37 -12.61
CA GLU A 29 41.58 23.63 -12.51
C GLU A 29 40.70 24.88 -12.65
N GLY A 30 39.43 24.74 -13.07
CA GLY A 30 38.52 25.88 -13.22
C GLY A 30 37.54 25.72 -14.38
N TRP A 31 37.41 26.77 -15.19
CA TRP A 31 36.63 26.76 -16.43
C TRP A 31 37.57 26.92 -17.61
N ARG A 32 37.43 26.08 -18.63
CA ARG A 32 38.14 26.17 -19.90
C ARG A 32 37.17 26.59 -20.99
N ASP A 33 37.48 27.67 -21.68
CA ASP A 33 36.65 28.18 -22.77
C ASP A 33 37.08 27.54 -24.10
N GLU A 34 36.13 26.93 -24.79
CA GLU A 34 36.24 26.32 -26.11
C GLU A 34 35.45 27.16 -27.12
N PRO A 35 36.11 27.82 -28.09
CA PRO A 35 35.45 28.69 -29.03
C PRO A 35 34.53 27.90 -29.97
N ILE A 36 33.31 28.40 -30.18
CA ILE A 36 32.35 27.78 -31.09
C ILE A 36 32.65 28.26 -32.52
N ALA A 37 33.08 27.34 -33.38
CA ALA A 37 33.20 27.60 -34.81
C ALA A 37 31.84 27.37 -35.50
N SER A 38 31.13 28.44 -35.88
CA SER A 38 29.87 28.30 -36.62
C SER A 38 29.74 29.34 -37.74
N SER A 39 29.27 28.87 -38.90
CA SER A 39 28.95 29.69 -40.07
C SER A 39 27.61 30.43 -39.95
N LEU A 40 26.83 30.14 -38.90
CA LEU A 40 25.53 30.75 -38.60
C LEU A 40 25.62 31.87 -37.56
N HIS A 41 26.83 32.24 -37.13
CA HIS A 41 27.03 33.37 -36.23
C HIS A 41 26.80 34.73 -36.92
N PRO A 42 26.18 35.71 -36.22
CA PRO A 42 25.58 35.57 -34.89
C PRO A 42 24.19 34.92 -34.96
N PHE A 43 23.85 34.08 -33.98
CA PHE A 43 22.49 33.55 -33.85
C PHE A 43 21.54 34.68 -33.37
N THR A 44 20.51 34.99 -34.15
CA THR A 44 19.46 35.95 -33.77
C THR A 44 18.20 35.24 -33.29
N ASP A 45 17.41 35.94 -32.47
CA ASP A 45 16.09 35.52 -32.01
C ASP A 45 16.03 34.14 -31.33
N VAL A 46 17.12 33.71 -30.67
CA VAL A 46 17.20 32.43 -29.98
C VAL A 46 16.23 32.38 -28.80
N ARG A 47 15.43 31.31 -28.73
CA ARG A 47 14.41 31.05 -27.71
C ARG A 47 14.62 29.75 -26.94
N SER A 48 15.43 28.84 -27.48
CA SER A 48 15.79 27.57 -26.86
C SER A 48 17.13 27.08 -27.39
N ILE A 49 17.87 26.39 -26.51
CA ILE A 49 19.04 25.58 -26.86
C ILE A 49 18.78 24.23 -26.19
N VAL A 50 18.72 23.18 -26.98
CA VAL A 50 18.35 21.84 -26.52
C VAL A 50 19.51 20.89 -26.79
N PRO A 51 20.27 20.50 -25.74
CA PRO A 51 21.28 19.46 -25.84
C PRO A 51 20.63 18.11 -26.15
N ALA A 52 21.18 17.36 -27.11
CA ALA A 52 20.75 16.01 -27.43
C ALA A 52 21.83 15.27 -28.23
N ASP A 53 21.99 13.98 -27.97
CA ASP A 53 22.73 13.09 -28.87
C ASP A 53 21.84 12.77 -30.09
N MET A 54 22.15 13.38 -31.23
CA MET A 54 21.30 13.35 -32.42
C MET A 54 21.69 12.26 -33.43
N ASP A 55 22.92 11.75 -33.38
CA ASP A 55 23.42 10.67 -34.25
C ASP A 55 23.80 9.39 -33.51
N GLY A 56 23.68 9.38 -32.18
CA GLY A 56 23.87 8.21 -31.33
C GLY A 56 25.33 7.92 -31.03
N ASP A 57 26.21 8.92 -31.12
CA ASP A 57 27.65 8.78 -30.87
C ASP A 57 28.04 9.03 -29.40
N GLY A 58 27.09 9.46 -28.57
CA GLY A 58 27.30 9.76 -27.16
C GLY A 58 27.76 11.17 -26.85
N VAL A 59 27.90 12.04 -27.86
CA VAL A 59 28.26 13.44 -27.67
C VAL A 59 27.02 14.30 -27.85
N LEU A 60 26.78 15.21 -26.91
CA LEU A 60 25.61 16.07 -26.97
C LEU A 60 25.81 17.19 -28.01
N ASP A 61 25.04 17.12 -29.08
CA ASP A 61 24.80 18.24 -29.99
C ASP A 61 23.86 19.26 -29.36
N ALA A 62 23.63 20.40 -30.02
CA ALA A 62 22.60 21.36 -29.62
C ALA A 62 21.67 21.76 -30.76
N VAL A 63 20.35 21.66 -30.52
CA VAL A 63 19.31 22.21 -31.38
C VAL A 63 18.93 23.61 -30.90
N ILE A 64 19.05 24.60 -31.77
CA ILE A 64 18.79 26.01 -31.47
C ILE A 64 17.46 26.42 -32.08
N GLY A 65 16.47 26.66 -31.22
CA GLY A 65 15.18 27.21 -31.61
C GLY A 65 15.25 28.72 -31.75
N ARG A 66 14.83 29.25 -32.91
CA ARG A 66 14.89 30.67 -33.26
C ARG A 66 13.49 31.17 -33.62
N ALA A 67 13.02 32.23 -32.97
CA ALA A 67 11.70 32.78 -33.28
C ALA A 67 11.70 33.36 -34.71
N GLY A 68 10.71 32.97 -35.52
CA GLY A 68 10.55 33.47 -36.89
C GLY A 68 11.62 32.99 -37.89
N ASN A 69 12.52 32.09 -37.49
CA ASN A 69 13.61 31.58 -38.31
C ASN A 69 13.64 30.03 -38.25
N PRO A 70 14.19 29.33 -39.27
CA PRO A 70 14.39 27.88 -39.19
C PRO A 70 15.22 27.49 -37.95
N PRO A 71 15.04 26.30 -37.34
CA PRO A 71 15.96 25.83 -36.31
C PRO A 71 17.38 25.66 -36.89
N ALA A 72 18.38 25.73 -36.03
CA ALA A 72 19.77 25.40 -36.38
C ALA A 72 20.25 24.22 -35.53
N ILE A 73 21.19 23.45 -36.05
CA ILE A 73 21.86 22.38 -35.32
C ILE A 73 23.32 22.76 -35.19
N MET A 74 23.83 22.76 -33.97
CA MET A 74 25.25 22.83 -33.66
C MET A 74 25.73 21.41 -33.40
N ARG A 75 26.57 20.89 -34.29
CA ARG A 75 27.17 19.56 -34.13
C ARG A 75 28.41 19.64 -33.27
N ALA A 76 28.48 18.84 -32.23
CA ALA A 76 29.67 18.70 -31.42
C ALA A 76 30.73 17.90 -32.19
N THR A 77 31.99 18.30 -32.03
CA THR A 77 33.16 17.58 -32.58
C THR A 77 34.22 17.37 -31.51
N LEU A 78 33.80 17.46 -30.24
CA LEU A 78 34.67 17.30 -29.08
C LEU A 78 35.17 15.87 -29.03
N ASP A 79 36.47 15.74 -28.76
CA ASP A 79 37.10 14.46 -28.57
C ASP A 79 36.91 14.01 -27.12
N HIS A 80 35.99 13.07 -26.90
CA HIS A 80 35.64 12.53 -25.57
C HIS A 80 36.60 11.41 -25.15
N GLN A 81 37.90 11.50 -25.48
CA GLN A 81 38.88 10.42 -25.31
C GLN A 81 38.82 9.79 -23.92
N ASN A 82 38.41 8.53 -23.86
CA ASN A 82 38.27 7.72 -22.65
C ASN A 82 37.15 8.15 -21.69
N HIS A 83 36.21 9.01 -22.11
CA HIS A 83 35.00 9.29 -21.36
C HIS A 83 33.82 8.50 -21.95
N ASN A 84 33.07 7.86 -21.06
CA ASN A 84 31.92 7.05 -21.39
C ASN A 84 30.64 7.78 -21.03
N TRP A 85 29.51 7.30 -21.53
CA TRP A 85 28.21 7.91 -21.29
C TRP A 85 27.12 6.86 -21.06
N ILE A 86 25.94 7.29 -20.64
CA ILE A 86 24.73 6.48 -20.69
C ILE A 86 23.53 7.38 -20.96
N GLU A 87 22.62 6.93 -21.83
CA GLU A 87 21.30 7.52 -21.97
C GLU A 87 20.26 6.63 -21.28
N ILE A 88 19.43 7.24 -20.42
CA ILE A 88 18.28 6.58 -19.80
C ILE A 88 17.00 7.07 -20.48
N GLU A 89 16.25 6.14 -21.08
CA GLU A 89 14.92 6.37 -21.64
C GLU A 89 13.88 5.74 -20.71
N LEU A 90 12.90 6.51 -20.25
CA LEU A 90 11.85 6.03 -19.36
C LEU A 90 10.60 5.69 -20.15
N LYS A 91 10.01 4.54 -19.85
CA LYS A 91 8.77 4.08 -20.48
C LYS A 91 7.75 3.65 -19.43
N GLY A 92 6.75 4.49 -19.18
CA GLY A 92 5.58 4.07 -18.40
C GLY A 92 4.70 3.12 -19.22
N VAL A 93 4.21 2.04 -18.58
CA VAL A 93 3.30 1.06 -19.19
C VAL A 93 2.01 0.98 -18.40
N ARG A 94 0.89 0.78 -19.10
CA ARG A 94 -0.38 0.38 -18.47
C ARG A 94 -0.47 -1.13 -18.59
N GLU A 95 0.10 -1.85 -17.63
CA GLU A 95 -0.02 -3.32 -17.58
C GLU A 95 -1.42 -3.73 -17.09
N THR A 96 -1.96 -3.01 -16.12
CA THR A 96 -3.34 -3.17 -15.62
C THR A 96 -4.16 -1.91 -15.90
N GLY A 97 -5.47 -2.06 -16.05
CA GLY A 97 -6.39 -0.90 -16.18
C GLY A 97 -6.45 -0.01 -14.93
N LYS A 98 -5.92 -0.50 -13.80
CA LYS A 98 -5.95 0.17 -12.50
C LYS A 98 -4.92 1.30 -12.36
N MET A 99 -4.03 1.50 -13.34
CA MET A 99 -2.86 2.38 -13.17
C MET A 99 -2.79 3.58 -14.12
N ARG A 100 -2.28 4.70 -13.59
CA ARG A 100 -1.87 5.86 -14.38
C ARG A 100 -0.46 5.62 -14.90
N ALA A 101 -0.32 5.37 -16.20
CA ALA A 101 1.01 5.32 -16.81
C ALA A 101 1.50 6.73 -17.19
N ASN A 102 2.69 7.07 -16.74
CA ASN A 102 3.45 8.18 -17.29
C ASN A 102 4.35 7.67 -18.41
N THR A 103 3.79 7.54 -19.61
CA THR A 103 4.44 6.86 -20.75
C THR A 103 5.80 7.46 -21.12
N GLY A 104 6.02 8.75 -20.87
CA GLY A 104 7.30 9.42 -21.08
C GLY A 104 8.13 9.68 -19.82
N GLY A 105 7.69 9.19 -18.65
CA GLY A 105 8.37 9.38 -17.36
C GLY A 105 8.50 10.84 -16.91
N ILE A 106 7.65 11.75 -17.40
CA ILE A 106 7.76 13.20 -17.13
C ILE A 106 7.67 13.50 -15.63
N GLY A 107 8.67 14.18 -15.08
CA GLY A 107 8.79 14.47 -13.65
C GLY A 107 9.47 13.35 -12.85
N ALA A 108 9.81 12.21 -13.47
CA ALA A 108 10.58 11.18 -12.80
C ALA A 108 12.02 11.66 -12.58
N ARG A 109 12.58 11.36 -11.41
CA ARG A 109 13.98 11.63 -11.09
C ARG A 109 14.81 10.38 -11.29
N VAL A 110 15.85 10.47 -12.11
CA VAL A 110 16.81 9.40 -12.34
C VAL A 110 18.13 9.76 -11.66
N THR A 111 18.62 8.89 -10.79
CA THR A 111 19.95 8.97 -10.18
C THR A 111 20.84 7.88 -10.74
N VAL A 112 22.04 8.23 -11.18
CA VAL A 112 23.06 7.33 -11.72
C VAL A 112 24.26 7.34 -10.78
N ILE A 113 24.69 6.15 -10.35
CA ILE A 113 25.87 5.95 -9.50
C ILE A 113 26.88 5.08 -10.26
N SER A 114 28.11 5.57 -10.38
CA SER A 114 29.24 4.84 -10.98
C SER A 114 30.53 5.18 -10.21
N GLY A 115 30.99 4.24 -9.39
CA GLY A 115 32.05 4.45 -8.40
C GLY A 115 31.74 5.66 -7.51
N PRO A 116 32.65 6.66 -7.42
CA PRO A 116 32.41 7.88 -6.64
C PRO A 116 31.55 8.93 -7.37
N LEU A 117 31.20 8.70 -8.64
CA LEU A 117 30.38 9.64 -9.42
C LEU A 117 28.90 9.37 -9.12
N GLN A 118 28.19 10.41 -8.67
CA GLN A 118 26.76 10.38 -8.48
C GLN A 118 26.15 11.60 -9.18
N GLN A 119 25.22 11.34 -10.09
CA GLN A 119 24.46 12.37 -10.80
C GLN A 119 22.98 12.09 -10.69
N TRP A 120 22.16 13.15 -10.78
CA TRP A 120 20.72 12.99 -10.93
C TRP A 120 20.18 14.00 -11.93
N GLN A 121 19.12 13.59 -12.64
CA GLN A 121 18.37 14.45 -13.55
C GLN A 121 16.88 14.15 -13.42
N GLU A 122 16.05 15.12 -13.81
CA GLU A 122 14.60 14.96 -13.85
C GLU A 122 14.14 14.99 -15.32
N MET A 123 13.22 14.11 -15.67
CA MET A 123 12.62 14.09 -17.01
C MET A 123 11.72 15.31 -17.19
N VAL A 124 12.11 16.23 -18.07
CA VAL A 124 11.39 17.47 -18.34
C VAL A 124 10.99 17.57 -19.81
N THR A 125 9.93 18.32 -20.10
CA THR A 125 9.41 18.54 -21.46
C THR A 125 9.66 19.94 -22.00
N SER A 126 10.46 20.74 -21.30
CA SER A 126 10.70 22.13 -21.66
C SER A 126 12.17 22.50 -21.62
N ALA A 127 12.62 23.19 -22.66
CA ALA A 127 13.93 23.81 -22.76
C ALA A 127 13.75 25.18 -23.45
N GLY A 128 13.71 26.25 -22.66
CA GLY A 128 13.35 27.58 -23.15
C GLY A 128 11.89 27.68 -23.61
N SER A 129 11.55 28.67 -24.43
CA SER A 129 10.14 28.91 -24.83
C SER A 129 9.70 28.20 -26.12
N LEU A 130 10.63 27.58 -26.85
CA LEU A 130 10.38 26.89 -28.13
C LEU A 130 11.06 25.51 -28.22
N GLY A 131 11.55 24.94 -27.13
CA GLY A 131 12.28 23.67 -27.13
C GLY A 131 11.67 22.63 -26.21
N CYS A 132 11.73 21.37 -26.64
CA CYS A 132 11.43 20.18 -25.86
C CYS A 132 12.59 19.20 -26.08
N PRO A 133 13.33 18.78 -25.04
CA PRO A 133 14.36 17.76 -25.19
C PRO A 133 13.72 16.41 -25.57
N PRO A 134 14.48 15.50 -26.20
CA PRO A 134 14.03 14.13 -26.34
C PRO A 134 13.74 13.54 -24.94
N PRO A 135 12.85 12.54 -24.81
CA PRO A 135 12.51 11.90 -23.53
C PRO A 135 13.63 10.95 -23.07
N ARG A 136 14.85 11.46 -23.00
CA ARG A 136 16.09 10.74 -22.70
C ARG A 136 16.97 11.59 -21.81
N LEU A 137 17.57 10.96 -20.80
CA LEU A 137 18.46 11.61 -19.85
C LEU A 137 19.89 11.13 -20.09
N HIS A 138 20.78 12.05 -20.45
CA HIS A 138 22.17 11.75 -20.80
C HIS A 138 23.10 12.02 -19.62
N PHE A 139 23.93 11.05 -19.25
CA PHE A 139 24.90 11.16 -18.17
C PHE A 139 26.31 10.82 -18.69
N GLY A 140 27.27 11.73 -18.53
CA GLY A 140 28.69 11.39 -18.69
C GLY A 140 29.19 10.59 -17.50
N LEU A 141 30.07 9.62 -17.72
CA LEU A 141 30.58 8.69 -16.73
C LEU A 141 32.10 8.84 -16.51
N GLY A 142 32.75 9.73 -17.28
CA GLY A 142 34.19 9.82 -17.41
C GLY A 142 34.78 8.44 -17.76
N PRO A 143 35.91 8.03 -17.18
CA PRO A 143 36.57 6.77 -17.51
C PRO A 143 35.85 5.48 -17.07
N ARG A 144 34.65 5.57 -16.52
CA ARG A 144 33.97 4.41 -15.92
C ARG A 144 33.23 3.60 -16.99
N PRO A 145 33.50 2.29 -17.10
CA PRO A 145 32.92 1.45 -18.16
C PRO A 145 31.51 0.95 -17.86
N GLU A 146 30.98 1.20 -16.65
CA GLU A 146 29.66 0.73 -16.23
C GLU A 146 29.04 1.67 -15.20
N VAL A 147 27.71 1.58 -15.08
CA VAL A 147 26.91 2.17 -14.04
C VAL A 147 26.62 1.10 -13.00
N ASP A 148 27.02 1.35 -11.75
CA ASP A 148 26.82 0.43 -10.64
C ASP A 148 25.33 0.30 -10.30
N TYR A 149 24.63 1.45 -10.24
CA TYR A 149 23.21 1.52 -9.92
C TYR A 149 22.52 2.73 -10.58
N VAL A 150 21.35 2.48 -11.16
CA VAL A 150 20.40 3.51 -11.57
C VAL A 150 19.17 3.40 -10.69
N SER A 151 18.73 4.52 -10.13
CA SER A 151 17.49 4.64 -9.38
C SER A 151 16.54 5.58 -10.08
N VAL A 152 15.30 5.15 -10.30
CA VAL A 152 14.21 5.96 -10.83
C VAL A 152 13.17 6.15 -9.73
N ASN A 153 12.96 7.39 -9.32
CA ASN A 153 11.79 7.76 -8.53
C ASN A 153 10.72 8.30 -9.47
N TRP A 154 9.69 7.49 -9.70
CA TRP A 154 8.58 7.83 -10.59
C TRP A 154 7.64 8.86 -9.95
N PRO A 155 6.81 9.58 -10.73
CA PRO A 155 5.93 10.63 -10.19
C PRO A 155 4.75 10.11 -9.36
N ASP A 156 4.45 8.82 -9.45
CA ASP A 156 3.54 8.10 -8.55
C ASP A 156 4.27 7.57 -7.29
N ASP A 157 5.47 8.08 -7.04
CA ASP A 157 6.32 7.75 -5.90
C ASP A 157 6.81 6.29 -5.89
N LEU A 158 6.73 5.56 -7.00
CA LEU A 158 7.38 4.25 -7.12
C LEU A 158 8.91 4.40 -7.23
N LEU A 159 9.65 3.68 -6.39
CA LEU A 159 11.11 3.53 -6.51
C LEU A 159 11.46 2.26 -7.31
N GLN A 160 12.32 2.42 -8.33
CA GLN A 160 12.79 1.33 -9.16
C GLN A 160 14.30 1.42 -9.37
N GLY A 161 15.00 0.30 -9.21
CA GLY A 161 16.44 0.20 -9.38
C GLY A 161 16.84 -0.73 -10.52
N GLU A 162 17.96 -0.43 -11.17
CA GLU A 162 18.69 -1.37 -12.00
C GLU A 162 20.19 -1.30 -11.71
N SER A 163 20.87 -2.44 -11.66
CA SER A 163 22.29 -2.52 -11.33
C SER A 163 23.12 -3.01 -12.53
N LYS A 164 24.40 -2.65 -12.55
CA LYS A 164 25.41 -3.16 -13.50
C LYS A 164 25.00 -2.98 -14.97
N ILE A 165 24.79 -1.73 -15.36
CA ILE A 165 24.48 -1.37 -16.75
C ILE A 165 25.77 -0.94 -17.43
N SER A 166 26.12 -1.57 -18.56
CA SER A 166 27.30 -1.18 -19.34
C SER A 166 27.19 0.27 -19.83
N ALA A 167 28.31 0.98 -19.85
CA ALA A 167 28.37 2.31 -20.43
C ALA A 167 28.27 2.27 -21.98
N ASN A 168 28.22 3.45 -22.58
CA ASN A 168 28.10 3.71 -24.02
C ASN A 168 26.88 3.04 -24.63
N THR A 169 25.75 3.13 -23.93
CA THR A 169 24.49 2.54 -24.34
C THR A 169 23.31 3.43 -24.01
N ARG A 170 22.22 3.20 -24.74
CA ARG A 170 20.90 3.66 -24.33
C ARG A 170 20.19 2.54 -23.61
N LYS A 171 19.81 2.78 -22.36
CA LYS A 171 19.00 1.86 -21.56
C LYS A 171 17.56 2.36 -21.50
N VAL A 172 16.63 1.53 -21.96
CA VAL A 172 15.20 1.74 -21.74
C VAL A 172 14.81 1.10 -20.41
N LEU A 173 14.31 1.92 -19.49
CA LEU A 173 13.74 1.47 -18.21
C LEU A 173 12.22 1.53 -18.31
N THR A 174 11.60 0.36 -18.35
CA THR A 174 10.14 0.24 -18.30
C THR A 174 9.68 0.31 -16.85
N GLN A 175 8.69 1.16 -16.56
CA GLN A 175 8.08 1.25 -15.23
C GLN A 175 7.53 -0.11 -14.83
N VAL A 176 7.93 -0.63 -13.67
CA VAL A 176 7.35 -1.85 -13.12
C VAL A 176 6.06 -1.51 -12.37
N TYR A 177 5.07 -2.39 -12.42
CA TYR A 177 3.98 -2.33 -11.46
C TYR A 177 4.44 -2.91 -10.12
N ARG A 178 4.25 -2.15 -9.05
CA ARG A 178 4.45 -2.65 -7.69
C ARG A 178 3.47 -1.97 -6.76
N LYS A 179 2.75 -2.76 -5.97
CA LYS A 179 2.01 -2.24 -4.83
C LYS A 179 3.01 -1.59 -3.88
N SER A 180 2.90 -0.26 -3.70
CA SER A 180 3.87 0.52 -2.93
C SER A 180 3.68 0.34 -1.43
N SER A 181 2.44 0.21 -0.95
CA SER A 181 2.16 -0.02 0.47
C SER A 181 1.10 -1.10 0.71
N SER A 182 1.18 -1.71 1.88
CA SER A 182 0.18 -2.64 2.40
C SER A 182 0.27 -2.72 3.91
N CYS A 183 -0.88 -2.92 4.55
CA CYS A 183 -0.92 -3.27 5.96
C CYS A 183 -0.07 -4.54 6.24
N PRO A 184 0.42 -4.72 7.48
CA PRO A 184 1.14 -5.91 7.90
C PRO A 184 0.43 -7.21 7.50
N LEU A 185 1.19 -8.21 7.07
CA LEU A 185 0.68 -9.53 6.69
C LEU A 185 0.74 -10.50 7.87
N LEU A 186 -0.35 -11.25 8.09
CA LEU A 186 -0.42 -12.30 9.09
C LEU A 186 -0.25 -13.67 8.44
N PHE A 187 0.68 -14.46 8.96
CA PHE A 187 0.86 -15.88 8.63
C PHE A 187 0.69 -16.75 9.86
N ALA A 188 0.14 -17.95 9.69
CA ALA A 188 -0.08 -18.93 10.75
C ALA A 188 0.46 -20.31 10.35
N TRP A 189 1.07 -21.02 11.29
CA TRP A 189 1.45 -22.42 11.06
C TRP A 189 0.20 -23.32 11.03
N ASP A 190 -0.13 -23.86 9.86
CA ASP A 190 -1.35 -24.65 9.65
C ASP A 190 -1.16 -26.17 9.89
N GLY A 191 0.04 -26.60 10.29
CA GLY A 191 0.42 -28.00 10.44
C GLY A 191 1.40 -28.47 9.37
N GLU A 192 1.43 -27.81 8.22
CA GLU A 192 2.28 -28.15 7.07
C GLU A 192 3.22 -27.01 6.69
N ARG A 193 2.73 -25.76 6.72
CA ARG A 193 3.48 -24.55 6.34
C ARG A 193 2.99 -23.31 7.10
N MET A 194 3.72 -22.21 6.94
CA MET A 194 3.22 -20.88 7.30
C MET A 194 2.25 -20.44 6.20
N ALA A 195 0.95 -20.54 6.46
CA ALA A 195 -0.11 -20.15 5.56
C ALA A 195 -0.46 -18.66 5.76
N PHE A 196 -0.69 -17.96 4.65
CA PHE A 196 -1.23 -16.59 4.69
C PHE A 196 -2.65 -16.61 5.27
N VAL A 197 -2.90 -15.74 6.25
CA VAL A 197 -4.21 -15.56 6.88
C VAL A 197 -4.93 -14.40 6.22
N THR A 198 -4.40 -13.19 6.40
CA THR A 198 -4.88 -11.93 5.80
C THR A 198 -3.84 -10.83 6.04
N ASP A 199 -4.05 -9.63 5.53
CA ASP A 199 -3.41 -8.42 6.06
C ASP A 199 -4.11 -7.98 7.36
N PHE A 200 -3.56 -7.07 8.17
CA PHE A 200 -4.24 -6.55 9.37
C PHE A 200 -3.54 -5.28 9.87
N LEU A 201 -4.09 -4.64 10.90
CA LEU A 201 -3.79 -3.30 11.41
C LEU A 201 -4.08 -2.16 10.42
N GLY A 202 -4.78 -2.45 9.32
CA GLY A 202 -5.24 -1.41 8.39
C GLY A 202 -6.24 -0.44 9.02
N VAL A 203 -6.98 -0.89 10.04
CA VAL A 203 -7.85 -0.03 10.84
C VAL A 203 -7.05 0.97 11.70
N GLY A 204 -5.81 0.62 12.06
CA GLY A 204 -4.85 1.45 12.80
C GLY A 204 -3.98 2.35 11.90
N GLY A 205 -4.33 2.50 10.63
CA GLY A 205 -3.57 3.29 9.65
C GLY A 205 -3.44 4.77 10.04
N LEU A 206 -2.20 5.24 10.16
CA LEU A 206 -1.87 6.60 10.56
C LEU A 206 -1.81 7.55 9.38
N GLY A 207 -2.43 8.73 9.54
CA GLY A 207 -2.19 9.85 8.63
C GLY A 207 -2.71 9.62 7.22
N PHE A 208 -3.63 8.68 7.03
CA PHE A 208 -4.25 8.43 5.74
C PHE A 208 -5.15 9.61 5.34
N PHE A 209 -4.85 10.23 4.21
CA PHE A 209 -5.51 11.45 3.75
C PHE A 209 -6.92 11.16 3.23
N ILE A 210 -7.90 11.91 3.71
CA ILE A 210 -9.29 11.83 3.20
C ILE A 210 -9.60 13.04 2.31
N LYS A 211 -9.38 14.25 2.82
CA LYS A 211 -9.59 15.53 2.12
C LYS A 211 -8.81 16.62 2.83
N PRO A 212 -8.66 17.84 2.27
CA PRO A 212 -7.91 18.90 2.92
C PRO A 212 -8.39 19.16 4.35
N GLY A 213 -7.45 19.08 5.29
CA GLY A 213 -7.71 19.26 6.73
C GLY A 213 -8.34 18.06 7.45
N LYS A 214 -8.52 16.91 6.79
CA LYS A 214 -9.05 15.68 7.41
C LYS A 214 -8.24 14.45 7.02
N TYR A 215 -7.74 13.75 8.03
CA TYR A 215 -7.17 12.41 7.94
C TYR A 215 -8.14 11.39 8.56
N SER A 216 -7.95 10.09 8.29
CA SER A 216 -8.69 9.05 9.01
C SER A 216 -8.34 9.05 10.50
N SER A 217 -9.29 8.62 11.32
CA SER A 217 -9.02 8.29 12.72
C SER A 217 -8.52 6.84 12.77
N PRO A 218 -7.35 6.57 13.36
CA PRO A 218 -6.88 5.20 13.52
C PRO A 218 -7.63 4.50 14.68
N ASP A 219 -7.90 3.21 14.51
CA ASP A 219 -8.29 2.30 15.59
C ASP A 219 -7.10 1.35 15.86
N PRO A 220 -6.43 1.43 17.01
CA PRO A 220 -5.24 0.63 17.23
C PRO A 220 -5.54 -0.85 17.47
N THR A 221 -6.75 -1.20 17.89
CA THR A 221 -7.10 -2.58 18.22
C THR A 221 -7.75 -3.27 17.04
N GLU A 222 -7.26 -4.45 16.68
CA GLU A 222 -7.87 -5.30 15.65
C GLU A 222 -7.90 -6.76 16.08
N LEU A 223 -9.03 -7.44 15.87
CA LEU A 223 -9.18 -8.87 16.14
C LEU A 223 -9.32 -9.65 14.82
N VAL A 224 -8.36 -10.54 14.56
CA VAL A 224 -8.31 -11.30 13.31
C VAL A 224 -8.60 -12.78 13.58
N TRP A 225 -9.65 -13.31 12.98
CA TRP A 225 -9.92 -14.75 12.99
C TRP A 225 -8.84 -15.52 12.23
N ILE A 226 -8.32 -16.59 12.82
CA ILE A 226 -7.33 -17.48 12.21
C ILE A 226 -8.02 -18.80 11.86
N PRO A 227 -8.24 -19.10 10.56
CA PRO A 227 -9.01 -20.27 10.14
C PRO A 227 -8.37 -21.61 10.48
N SER A 228 -7.03 -21.66 10.48
CA SER A 228 -6.25 -22.88 10.77
C SER A 228 -4.99 -22.51 11.54
N LEU A 229 -4.75 -23.19 12.66
CA LEU A 229 -3.57 -23.02 13.49
C LEU A 229 -3.30 -24.32 14.24
N GLU A 230 -2.16 -24.95 13.95
CA GLU A 230 -1.77 -26.22 14.55
C GLU A 230 -0.55 -26.03 15.46
N ALA A 231 -0.45 -26.88 16.49
CA ALA A 231 0.69 -26.84 17.39
C ALA A 231 1.87 -27.61 16.78
N LYS A 232 3.07 -27.01 16.83
CA LYS A 232 4.34 -27.66 16.52
C LYS A 232 5.26 -27.55 17.73
N ASP A 233 5.79 -28.68 18.19
CA ASP A 233 6.69 -28.75 19.34
C ASP A 233 6.12 -28.06 20.61
N GLY A 234 4.80 -28.16 20.81
CA GLY A 234 4.09 -27.58 21.95
C GLY A 234 3.79 -26.08 21.83
N GLN A 235 3.96 -25.48 20.64
CA GLN A 235 3.66 -24.06 20.41
C GLN A 235 2.80 -23.84 19.18
N TRP A 236 1.93 -22.84 19.24
CA TRP A 236 1.32 -22.22 18.08
C TRP A 236 2.19 -21.07 17.58
N THR A 237 2.46 -21.02 16.28
CA THR A 237 3.37 -20.03 15.69
C THR A 237 2.63 -19.12 14.72
N LEU A 238 2.81 -17.81 14.88
CA LEU A 238 2.34 -16.77 13.96
C LEU A 238 3.52 -15.92 13.49
N SER A 239 3.45 -15.37 12.28
CA SER A 239 4.36 -14.32 11.83
C SER A 239 3.57 -13.09 11.43
N ILE A 240 4.00 -11.93 11.93
CA ILE A 240 3.52 -10.61 11.49
C ILE A 240 4.64 -10.02 10.64
N HIS A 241 4.35 -9.76 9.36
CA HIS A 241 5.35 -9.43 8.37
C HIS A 241 5.07 -8.10 7.69
N GLU A 242 6.06 -7.22 7.62
CA GLU A 242 5.99 -5.97 6.87
C GLU A 242 6.56 -6.15 5.47
N ALA A 243 5.70 -6.26 4.46
CA ALA A 243 6.09 -6.68 3.12
C ALA A 243 6.34 -5.53 2.12
N MET A 244 6.00 -4.29 2.44
CA MET A 244 5.99 -3.16 1.48
C MET A 244 6.58 -1.86 2.07
N GLU A 245 6.39 -0.70 1.42
CA GLU A 245 6.82 0.63 1.90
C GLU A 245 5.96 1.12 3.07
N GLU A 246 5.99 0.36 4.16
CA GLU A 246 5.17 0.57 5.35
C GLU A 246 6.00 0.36 6.61
N ILE A 247 5.50 0.89 7.72
CA ILE A 247 6.06 0.69 9.04
C ILE A 247 4.95 0.31 10.02
N CYS A 248 5.22 -0.69 10.86
CA CYS A 248 4.35 -1.12 11.93
C CYS A 248 4.87 -0.63 13.28
N TYR A 249 3.94 -0.23 14.14
CA TYR A 249 4.11 0.12 15.54
C TYR A 249 3.26 -0.84 16.37
N LEU A 250 3.76 -2.05 16.60
CA LEU A 250 3.01 -3.09 17.32
C LEU A 250 3.22 -2.96 18.83
N ASP A 251 2.13 -2.90 19.61
CA ASP A 251 2.14 -2.65 21.07
C ASP A 251 1.57 -3.83 21.88
N GLU A 252 0.65 -4.61 21.30
CA GLU A 252 0.13 -5.84 21.90
C GLU A 252 -0.05 -6.93 20.84
N ALA A 253 0.30 -8.17 21.20
CA ALA A 253 -0.07 -9.34 20.40
C ALA A 253 -0.43 -10.52 21.31
N LYS A 254 -1.71 -10.92 21.28
CA LYS A 254 -2.27 -11.99 22.10
C LYS A 254 -3.09 -12.96 21.26
N LEU A 255 -3.11 -14.22 21.68
CA LEU A 255 -3.92 -15.25 21.05
C LEU A 255 -5.12 -15.55 21.94
N ILE A 256 -6.31 -15.24 21.44
CA ILE A 256 -7.58 -15.66 22.05
C ILE A 256 -7.90 -17.06 21.52
N VAL A 257 -7.95 -18.02 22.44
CA VAL A 257 -8.28 -19.41 22.18
C VAL A 257 -9.68 -19.69 22.72
N VAL A 258 -10.57 -20.13 21.83
CA VAL A 258 -11.97 -20.42 22.20
C VAL A 258 -12.24 -21.90 22.01
N ASP A 259 -12.39 -22.62 23.12
CA ASP A 259 -12.92 -23.99 23.08
C ASP A 259 -14.45 -23.92 23.12
N HIS A 260 -15.12 -24.51 22.14
CA HIS A 260 -16.57 -24.45 21.96
C HIS A 260 -17.15 -25.83 21.58
N PRO A 261 -18.44 -26.10 21.82
CA PRO A 261 -19.09 -27.31 21.32
C PRO A 261 -18.94 -27.46 19.80
N ASP A 262 -18.91 -28.71 19.33
CA ASP A 262 -18.98 -29.02 17.90
C ASP A 262 -20.19 -28.32 17.26
N GLY A 263 -20.01 -27.84 16.02
CA GLY A 263 -21.07 -27.21 15.23
C GLY A 263 -21.21 -25.69 15.40
N PHE A 264 -20.39 -25.05 16.23
CA PHE A 264 -20.29 -23.59 16.29
C PHE A 264 -19.09 -23.07 15.49
N ILE A 265 -19.23 -21.84 14.98
CA ILE A 265 -18.14 -20.98 14.52
C ILE A 265 -18.12 -19.75 15.43
N VAL A 266 -16.93 -19.30 15.82
CA VAL A 266 -16.74 -18.10 16.66
C VAL A 266 -15.88 -17.10 15.90
N LEU A 267 -16.38 -15.88 15.76
CA LEU A 267 -15.72 -14.76 15.07
C LEU A 267 -15.76 -13.51 15.95
N PRO A 268 -14.77 -12.61 15.86
CA PRO A 268 -14.87 -11.30 16.51
C PRO A 268 -15.89 -10.40 15.80
N ASP A 269 -16.48 -9.46 16.53
CA ASP A 269 -17.12 -8.31 15.90
C ASP A 269 -16.04 -7.38 15.34
N GLU A 270 -15.85 -7.39 14.03
CA GLU A 270 -14.75 -6.69 13.36
C GLU A 270 -15.16 -6.14 11.98
N ARG A 271 -14.65 -4.95 11.63
CA ARG A 271 -14.78 -4.29 10.32
C ARG A 271 -13.93 -3.01 10.30
N LEU A 272 -13.52 -2.56 9.12
CA LEU A 272 -13.02 -1.19 8.99
C LEU A 272 -14.20 -0.22 9.04
N ALA A 273 -14.49 0.31 10.22
CA ALA A 273 -15.56 1.27 10.44
C ALA A 273 -15.21 2.64 9.85
N THR A 274 -16.17 3.27 9.18
CA THR A 274 -16.00 4.61 8.61
C THR A 274 -16.86 5.64 9.34
N ASP A 275 -18.18 5.51 9.25
CA ASP A 275 -19.15 6.29 10.00
C ASP A 275 -20.06 5.30 10.75
N GLY A 276 -20.53 5.65 11.95
CA GLY A 276 -21.35 4.75 12.79
C GLY A 276 -20.60 4.15 13.98
N GLU A 277 -21.20 3.15 14.61
CA GLU A 277 -20.61 2.45 15.77
C GLU A 277 -19.41 1.63 15.31
N ALA A 278 -18.27 1.77 16.00
CA ALA A 278 -17.09 0.95 15.74
C ALA A 278 -17.34 -0.49 16.19
N PRO A 279 -16.70 -1.50 15.59
CA PRO A 279 -16.65 -2.84 16.18
C PRO A 279 -16.07 -2.77 17.59
N ASP A 280 -16.57 -3.62 18.50
CA ASP A 280 -16.08 -3.68 19.89
C ASP A 280 -15.22 -4.94 20.17
N GLY A 281 -14.96 -5.74 19.13
CA GLY A 281 -14.20 -6.99 19.23
C GLY A 281 -14.91 -8.11 20.01
N ARG A 282 -16.19 -7.94 20.40
CA ARG A 282 -16.91 -8.99 21.13
C ARG A 282 -16.99 -10.26 20.28
N LEU A 283 -16.88 -11.41 20.93
CA LEU A 283 -17.00 -12.68 20.23
C LEU A 283 -18.47 -12.97 19.92
N VAL A 284 -18.74 -13.24 18.64
CA VAL A 284 -20.01 -13.70 18.11
C VAL A 284 -19.90 -15.20 17.85
N SER A 285 -20.91 -15.98 18.25
CA SER A 285 -20.96 -17.40 17.90
C SER A 285 -22.24 -17.73 17.14
N PHE A 286 -22.11 -18.54 16.10
CA PHE A 286 -23.26 -18.99 15.31
C PHE A 286 -23.09 -20.44 14.88
N ARG A 287 -24.21 -21.06 14.50
CA ARG A 287 -24.20 -22.40 13.93
C ARG A 287 -24.38 -22.34 12.41
N PRO A 288 -23.53 -22.99 11.61
CA PRO A 288 -23.64 -22.95 10.15
C PRO A 288 -24.94 -23.55 9.59
N ASP A 289 -25.59 -24.47 10.31
CA ASP A 289 -26.89 -25.05 9.95
C ASP A 289 -28.06 -24.06 10.13
N GLU A 290 -27.87 -22.98 10.89
CA GLU A 290 -28.83 -21.90 11.07
C GLU A 290 -28.52 -20.66 10.21
N ALA A 291 -27.47 -20.71 9.38
CA ALA A 291 -27.10 -19.60 8.50
C ALA A 291 -28.15 -19.40 7.40
N ILE A 292 -28.61 -18.15 7.26
CA ILE A 292 -29.64 -17.74 6.31
C ILE A 292 -28.95 -17.00 5.16
N TYR A 293 -28.99 -17.61 3.98
CA TYR A 293 -28.37 -17.07 2.76
C TYR A 293 -29.42 -16.42 1.85
N PRO A 294 -29.04 -15.44 1.01
CA PRO A 294 -29.94 -14.84 0.04
C PRO A 294 -30.42 -15.90 -0.97
N GLN A 295 -31.73 -15.91 -1.24
CA GLN A 295 -32.40 -16.73 -2.24
C GLN A 295 -32.28 -16.14 -3.64
N LYS A 296 -32.31 -14.81 -3.75
CA LYS A 296 -32.07 -14.07 -5.01
C LYS A 296 -31.04 -12.98 -4.80
N LEU A 297 -30.35 -12.65 -5.89
CA LEU A 297 -29.36 -11.60 -5.98
C LEU A 297 -29.68 -10.76 -7.21
N SER A 298 -29.75 -9.45 -7.06
CA SER A 298 -29.78 -8.53 -8.20
C SER A 298 -28.89 -7.31 -7.98
N THR A 299 -28.48 -6.70 -9.08
CA THR A 299 -27.65 -5.51 -9.11
C THR A 299 -28.29 -4.44 -9.99
N LEU A 300 -27.63 -3.29 -10.14
CA LEU A 300 -28.04 -2.28 -11.12
C LEU A 300 -28.08 -2.80 -12.57
N GLU A 301 -27.43 -3.93 -12.86
CA GLU A 301 -27.43 -4.56 -14.19
C GLU A 301 -28.56 -5.58 -14.39
N GLY A 302 -29.26 -5.95 -13.32
CA GLY A 302 -30.34 -6.94 -13.32
C GLY A 302 -30.09 -8.11 -12.36
N GLU A 303 -30.90 -9.16 -12.51
CA GLU A 303 -30.81 -10.40 -11.73
C GLU A 303 -29.50 -11.16 -11.99
N ALA A 304 -28.99 -11.80 -10.95
CA ALA A 304 -27.77 -12.60 -10.96
C ALA A 304 -27.95 -13.89 -10.16
N ASP A 305 -27.01 -14.83 -10.31
CA ASP A 305 -27.04 -16.08 -9.56
C ASP A 305 -26.66 -15.83 -8.09
N ALA A 306 -27.59 -16.11 -7.17
CA ALA A 306 -27.35 -15.99 -5.73
C ALA A 306 -26.25 -16.93 -5.22
N ALA A 307 -25.86 -17.97 -5.97
CA ALA A 307 -24.72 -18.82 -5.63
C ALA A 307 -23.39 -18.06 -5.54
N LEU A 308 -23.25 -16.92 -6.23
CA LEU A 308 -22.06 -16.05 -6.19
C LEU A 308 -21.81 -15.38 -4.83
N VAL A 309 -22.76 -15.44 -3.89
CA VAL A 309 -22.63 -14.81 -2.57
C VAL A 309 -22.89 -15.81 -1.43
N ARG A 310 -22.66 -17.11 -1.68
CA ARG A 310 -22.93 -18.20 -0.71
C ARG A 310 -21.70 -18.95 -0.25
N HIS A 311 -20.56 -18.78 -0.92
CA HIS A 311 -19.35 -19.54 -0.66
C HIS A 311 -18.14 -18.62 -0.65
N SER A 312 -17.13 -18.95 0.15
CA SER A 312 -15.82 -18.29 0.02
C SER A 312 -15.02 -19.07 -1.02
N ASP A 313 -15.14 -18.67 -2.29
CA ASP A 313 -14.53 -19.35 -3.44
C ASP A 313 -13.93 -18.40 -4.50
N ARG A 314 -13.73 -17.12 -4.13
CA ARG A 314 -13.13 -16.06 -4.94
C ARG A 314 -13.92 -15.80 -6.23
N LYS A 315 -15.25 -15.91 -6.14
CA LYS A 315 -16.21 -15.52 -7.18
C LYS A 315 -17.18 -14.49 -6.63
N TYR A 316 -16.99 -13.26 -7.07
CA TYR A 316 -17.65 -12.11 -6.47
C TYR A 316 -18.98 -11.76 -7.14
N GLN A 317 -19.71 -10.85 -6.50
CA GLN A 317 -20.91 -10.24 -7.08
C GLN A 317 -20.61 -9.57 -8.45
N PRO A 318 -21.57 -9.61 -9.40
CA PRO A 318 -21.39 -8.97 -10.71
C PRO A 318 -21.55 -7.45 -10.65
N GLY A 319 -21.22 -6.77 -11.75
CA GLY A 319 -21.52 -5.34 -11.93
C GLY A 319 -20.50 -4.37 -11.35
N ILE A 320 -19.41 -4.87 -10.76
CA ILE A 320 -18.30 -4.03 -10.27
C ILE A 320 -17.63 -3.36 -11.48
N LYS A 321 -17.61 -2.02 -11.48
CA LYS A 321 -16.98 -1.20 -12.53
C LYS A 321 -15.92 -0.28 -11.91
N PRO A 322 -14.68 -0.74 -11.75
CA PRO A 322 -13.61 0.07 -11.17
C PRO A 322 -13.37 1.36 -11.97
N ASP A 323 -13.25 2.49 -11.27
CA ASP A 323 -12.90 3.77 -11.87
C ASP A 323 -11.41 3.76 -12.24
N GLN A 324 -11.12 3.69 -13.53
CA GLN A 324 -9.76 3.62 -14.06
C GLN A 324 -8.90 4.87 -13.73
N ARG A 325 -9.51 5.94 -13.20
CA ARG A 325 -8.81 7.17 -12.80
C ARG A 325 -8.40 7.16 -11.33
N PHE A 326 -9.11 6.41 -10.49
CA PHE A 326 -9.00 6.43 -9.03
C PHE A 326 -9.13 4.98 -8.51
N ILE A 327 -7.99 4.32 -8.30
CA ILE A 327 -7.95 2.97 -7.71
C ILE A 327 -8.71 2.94 -6.38
N GLY A 328 -9.44 1.85 -6.13
CA GLY A 328 -10.29 1.71 -4.95
C GLY A 328 -11.67 2.36 -5.06
N PHE A 329 -11.94 3.13 -6.12
CA PHE A 329 -13.27 3.63 -6.47
C PHE A 329 -13.90 2.77 -7.56
N ALA A 330 -15.22 2.67 -7.53
CA ALA A 330 -16.04 2.09 -8.58
C ALA A 330 -17.21 3.03 -8.92
N ALA A 331 -17.86 2.78 -10.05
CA ALA A 331 -19.20 3.33 -10.28
C ALA A 331 -20.14 2.92 -9.13
N PRO A 332 -21.18 3.72 -8.80
CA PRO A 332 -22.13 3.36 -7.76
C PRO A 332 -22.64 1.93 -7.92
N GLN A 333 -22.60 1.17 -6.84
CA GLN A 333 -23.00 -0.22 -6.77
C GLN A 333 -24.24 -0.36 -5.90
N GLU A 334 -25.19 -1.18 -6.35
CA GLU A 334 -26.29 -1.67 -5.52
C GLU A 334 -26.32 -3.19 -5.60
N ILE A 335 -26.33 -3.85 -4.45
CA ILE A 335 -26.40 -5.31 -4.31
C ILE A 335 -27.65 -5.61 -3.51
N VAL A 336 -28.68 -6.12 -4.19
CA VAL A 336 -29.98 -6.44 -3.60
C VAL A 336 -30.02 -7.93 -3.29
N LEU A 337 -30.26 -8.25 -2.02
CA LEU A 337 -30.23 -9.57 -1.42
C LEU A 337 -31.63 -9.89 -0.89
N ASP A 338 -32.31 -10.84 -1.53
CA ASP A 338 -33.63 -11.31 -1.12
C ASP A 338 -33.48 -12.58 -0.29
N PHE A 339 -33.78 -12.50 1.02
CA PHE A 339 -33.73 -13.62 1.96
C PHE A 339 -35.08 -14.34 2.10
N GLY A 340 -36.12 -13.89 1.39
CA GLY A 340 -37.50 -14.38 1.55
C GLY A 340 -38.03 -14.13 2.96
N GLU A 341 -38.91 -15.00 3.44
CA GLU A 341 -39.51 -14.93 4.79
C GLU A 341 -38.64 -15.61 5.87
N ALA A 342 -37.36 -15.90 5.57
CA ALA A 342 -36.50 -16.75 6.40
C ALA A 342 -36.15 -16.13 7.77
N LEU A 343 -36.42 -14.84 8.00
CA LEU A 343 -36.14 -14.20 9.29
C LEU A 343 -37.21 -14.47 10.36
N ALA A 344 -38.38 -15.02 10.00
CA ALA A 344 -39.47 -15.26 10.94
C ALA A 344 -39.06 -16.16 12.13
N ASP A 345 -38.18 -17.14 11.90
CA ASP A 345 -37.70 -18.09 12.92
C ASP A 345 -36.55 -17.52 13.80
N THR A 346 -36.19 -16.25 13.59
CA THR A 346 -35.12 -15.56 14.34
C THR A 346 -35.66 -14.53 15.33
N ASP A 347 -36.98 -14.52 15.57
CA ASP A 347 -37.59 -13.58 16.51
C ASP A 347 -37.04 -13.72 17.94
N GLY A 348 -36.83 -12.58 18.60
CA GLY A 348 -36.22 -12.49 19.93
C GLY A 348 -34.73 -12.88 20.00
N LYS A 349 -34.09 -13.26 18.89
CA LYS A 349 -32.66 -13.56 18.83
C LYS A 349 -31.87 -12.35 18.33
N LYS A 350 -30.65 -12.19 18.85
CA LYS A 350 -29.67 -11.27 18.30
C LYS A 350 -29.25 -11.76 16.91
N LEU A 351 -29.33 -10.92 15.89
CA LEU A 351 -29.06 -11.29 14.50
C LEU A 351 -27.88 -10.51 13.95
N ILE A 352 -26.94 -11.23 13.35
CA ILE A 352 -25.71 -10.67 12.81
C ILE A 352 -25.71 -10.87 11.30
N LEU A 353 -25.38 -9.80 10.58
CA LEU A 353 -25.00 -9.84 9.17
C LEU A 353 -23.51 -10.12 9.09
N PHE A 354 -23.14 -11.14 8.34
CA PHE A 354 -21.77 -11.49 8.03
C PHE A 354 -21.51 -11.24 6.55
N LEU A 355 -20.35 -10.66 6.27
CA LEU A 355 -19.89 -10.29 4.94
C LEU A 355 -18.44 -10.75 4.78
N ASP A 356 -18.23 -11.72 3.91
CA ASP A 356 -16.90 -12.23 3.53
C ASP A 356 -16.50 -11.62 2.20
N GLY A 357 -15.37 -10.94 2.17
CA GLY A 357 -14.93 -10.21 1.00
C GLY A 357 -13.63 -9.47 1.21
N TRP A 358 -13.24 -8.70 0.20
CA TRP A 358 -12.03 -7.90 0.19
C TRP A 358 -12.27 -6.60 -0.56
N VAL A 359 -11.43 -5.60 -0.31
CA VAL A 359 -11.54 -4.28 -0.91
C VAL A 359 -10.20 -3.86 -1.51
N GLU A 360 -10.24 -3.23 -2.68
CA GLU A 360 -9.08 -2.49 -3.18
C GLU A 360 -9.06 -1.10 -2.52
N TYR A 361 -7.99 -0.78 -1.81
CA TYR A 361 -7.88 0.51 -1.14
C TYR A 361 -7.54 1.64 -2.11
N PRO A 362 -8.16 2.83 -1.97
CA PRO A 362 -7.55 4.03 -2.48
C PRO A 362 -6.33 4.39 -1.62
N TYR A 363 -5.34 5.04 -2.23
CA TYR A 363 -4.21 5.63 -1.50
C TYR A 363 -4.47 7.10 -1.17
N SER A 364 -3.71 7.68 -0.24
CA SER A 364 -3.82 9.09 0.15
C SER A 364 -3.73 10.05 -1.06
N HIS A 365 -2.83 9.83 -2.02
CA HIS A 365 -2.75 10.63 -3.25
C HIS A 365 -3.96 10.45 -4.17
N VAL A 366 -4.59 9.28 -4.16
CA VAL A 366 -5.81 8.99 -4.93
C VAL A 366 -6.98 9.74 -4.35
N ASN A 367 -7.12 9.75 -3.02
CA ASN A 367 -8.13 10.53 -2.32
C ASN A 367 -7.96 12.03 -2.56
N PHE A 368 -6.71 12.54 -2.56
CA PHE A 368 -6.43 13.92 -2.95
C PHE A 368 -6.91 14.22 -4.38
N ALA A 369 -6.61 13.35 -5.34
CA ALA A 369 -7.03 13.54 -6.72
C ALA A 369 -8.56 13.40 -6.91
N ALA A 370 -9.20 12.47 -6.19
CA ALA A 370 -10.66 12.27 -6.20
C ALA A 370 -11.38 13.49 -5.61
N TRP A 371 -10.87 14.01 -4.49
CA TRP A 371 -11.37 15.24 -3.88
C TRP A 371 -11.31 16.45 -4.84
N GLN A 372 -10.20 16.60 -5.60
CA GLN A 372 -10.09 17.65 -6.63
C GLN A 372 -11.09 17.49 -7.77
N ALA A 373 -11.63 16.29 -7.97
CA ALA A 373 -12.64 15.97 -8.97
C ALA A 373 -14.07 15.94 -8.39
N ASP A 374 -14.28 16.48 -7.17
CA ASP A 374 -15.55 16.46 -6.44
C ASP A 374 -16.14 15.05 -6.24
N LEU A 375 -15.26 14.04 -6.12
CA LEU A 375 -15.62 12.67 -5.80
C LEU A 375 -15.28 12.34 -4.34
N ALA A 376 -16.20 11.64 -3.68
CA ALA A 376 -16.02 11.13 -2.33
C ALA A 376 -16.30 9.63 -2.30
N LEU A 377 -15.55 8.90 -1.48
CA LEU A 377 -15.78 7.49 -1.22
C LEU A 377 -16.95 7.34 -0.24
N SER A 378 -17.82 6.38 -0.50
CA SER A 378 -18.93 5.96 0.35
C SER A 378 -18.78 4.47 0.64
N SER A 379 -18.76 4.11 1.92
CA SER A 379 -18.63 2.71 2.33
C SER A 379 -19.97 1.99 2.23
N LEU A 380 -20.09 0.79 2.81
CA LEU A 380 -21.37 0.07 2.75
C LEU A 380 -22.44 0.81 3.55
N SER A 381 -23.57 1.04 2.89
CA SER A 381 -24.84 1.38 3.54
C SER A 381 -25.81 0.21 3.37
N LEU A 382 -26.61 -0.06 4.40
CA LEU A 382 -27.63 -1.10 4.42
C LEU A 382 -29.01 -0.46 4.40
N ASP A 383 -29.79 -0.78 3.38
CA ASP A 383 -31.22 -0.51 3.32
C ASP A 383 -32.04 -1.79 3.40
N ARG A 384 -33.30 -1.66 3.76
CA ARG A 384 -34.32 -2.70 3.63
C ARG A 384 -35.51 -2.19 2.85
N ARG A 385 -36.11 -3.07 2.04
CA ARG A 385 -37.37 -2.81 1.34
C ARG A 385 -38.55 -3.00 2.28
N ASP A 386 -39.46 -2.03 2.32
CA ASP A 386 -40.71 -2.13 3.08
C ASP A 386 -41.84 -2.79 2.28
N GLU A 387 -42.99 -2.97 2.94
CA GLU A 387 -44.21 -3.60 2.39
C GLU A 387 -44.75 -2.91 1.13
N HIS A 388 -44.45 -1.62 0.96
CA HIS A 388 -44.89 -0.79 -0.17
C HIS A 388 -43.83 -0.74 -1.29
N GLY A 389 -42.71 -1.44 -1.12
CA GLY A 389 -41.60 -1.48 -2.07
C GLY A 389 -40.64 -0.30 -1.94
N ALA A 390 -40.76 0.55 -0.92
CA ALA A 390 -39.84 1.68 -0.69
C ALA A 390 -38.61 1.23 0.10
N TRP A 391 -37.48 1.89 -0.14
CA TRP A 391 -36.22 1.62 0.55
C TRP A 391 -36.10 2.48 1.81
N GLN A 392 -35.77 1.84 2.93
CA GLN A 392 -35.46 2.50 4.20
C GLN A 392 -34.01 2.20 4.61
N THR A 393 -33.21 3.23 4.87
CA THR A 393 -31.82 3.08 5.32
C THR A 393 -31.77 2.74 6.80
N PHE A 394 -31.13 1.61 7.14
CA PHE A 394 -30.94 1.12 8.51
C PHE A 394 -29.55 1.43 9.06
N ARG A 395 -28.54 1.35 8.20
CA ARG A 395 -27.16 1.73 8.51
C ARG A 395 -26.59 2.50 7.34
N GLN A 396 -25.98 3.64 7.63
CA GLN A 396 -25.31 4.45 6.64
C GLN A 396 -23.80 4.36 6.85
N ASP A 397 -23.06 4.14 5.76
CA ASP A 397 -21.59 4.18 5.70
C ASP A 397 -20.92 3.43 6.87
N PHE A 398 -21.42 2.24 7.22
CA PHE A 398 -21.09 1.51 8.46
C PHE A 398 -19.72 0.82 8.47
N GLY A 399 -19.02 0.83 7.34
CA GLY A 399 -17.73 0.18 7.16
C GLY A 399 -17.74 -0.93 6.10
N TYR A 400 -16.71 -1.77 6.11
CA TYR A 400 -16.47 -2.83 5.10
C TYR A 400 -15.41 -3.84 5.61
N PRO A 401 -15.25 -5.03 4.99
CA PRO A 401 -14.11 -5.89 5.29
C PRO A 401 -12.82 -5.21 4.83
N GLY A 402 -11.88 -4.97 5.76
CA GLY A 402 -10.63 -4.28 5.46
C GLY A 402 -9.67 -5.13 4.63
N GLY A 403 -9.06 -4.56 3.60
CA GLY A 403 -7.96 -5.17 2.85
C GLY A 403 -8.29 -6.48 2.18
N MET A 404 -7.51 -7.50 2.52
CA MET A 404 -7.52 -8.85 1.95
C MET A 404 -8.69 -9.68 2.52
N PRO A 405 -9.04 -10.83 1.86
CA PRO A 405 -10.25 -11.57 2.16
C PRO A 405 -10.43 -11.89 3.64
N ARG A 406 -11.53 -11.41 4.22
CA ARG A 406 -11.91 -11.64 5.61
C ARG A 406 -13.41 -11.49 5.81
N VAL A 407 -13.87 -12.00 6.94
CA VAL A 407 -15.25 -11.82 7.38
C VAL A 407 -15.35 -10.58 8.25
N MET A 408 -16.25 -9.66 7.88
CA MET A 408 -16.75 -8.62 8.77
C MET A 408 -18.14 -8.96 9.32
N THR A 409 -18.49 -8.32 10.42
CA THR A 409 -19.78 -8.49 11.12
C THR A 409 -20.48 -7.17 11.35
N LEU A 410 -21.82 -7.24 11.42
CA LEU A 410 -22.68 -6.12 11.75
C LEU A 410 -23.91 -6.61 12.52
N ASP A 411 -24.17 -6.02 13.68
CA ASP A 411 -25.43 -6.25 14.41
C ASP A 411 -26.59 -5.58 13.67
N VAL A 412 -27.55 -6.41 13.26
CA VAL A 412 -28.76 -6.03 12.52
C VAL A 412 -30.01 -6.51 13.25
N SER A 413 -29.93 -6.58 14.59
CA SER A 413 -31.02 -7.04 15.45
C SER A 413 -32.27 -6.17 15.35
N GLU A 414 -32.14 -4.91 14.93
CA GLU A 414 -33.28 -4.01 14.74
C GLU A 414 -34.05 -4.22 13.43
N LEU A 415 -33.59 -5.08 12.52
CA LEU A 415 -34.35 -5.41 11.32
C LEU A 415 -35.67 -6.10 11.71
N PRO A 416 -36.83 -5.66 11.18
CA PRO A 416 -38.10 -6.38 11.37
C PRO A 416 -37.99 -7.88 11.03
N ARG A 417 -38.79 -8.74 11.66
CA ARG A 417 -38.72 -10.20 11.44
C ARG A 417 -39.87 -10.74 10.60
N ASP A 418 -40.89 -9.91 10.42
CA ASP A 418 -42.09 -10.19 9.67
C ASP A 418 -41.91 -9.94 8.17
N GLY A 419 -42.61 -10.76 7.37
CA GLY A 419 -42.67 -10.66 5.92
C GLY A 419 -41.37 -11.00 5.20
N GLU A 420 -41.32 -10.61 3.94
CA GLU A 420 -40.14 -10.76 3.08
C GLU A 420 -39.00 -9.84 3.55
N CYS A 421 -37.80 -10.38 3.69
CA CYS A 421 -36.59 -9.63 3.98
C CYS A 421 -35.78 -9.42 2.70
N VAL A 422 -35.87 -8.21 2.15
CA VAL A 422 -35.03 -7.79 1.02
C VAL A 422 -34.14 -6.65 1.46
N LEU A 423 -32.84 -6.92 1.47
CA LEU A 423 -31.79 -5.98 1.87
C LEU A 423 -31.09 -5.43 0.62
N ARG A 424 -30.60 -4.19 0.72
CA ARG A 424 -29.77 -3.58 -0.31
C ARG A 424 -28.50 -3.01 0.32
N LEU A 425 -27.36 -3.46 -0.18
CA LEU A 425 -26.06 -2.89 0.10
C LEU A 425 -25.72 -1.86 -0.98
N ARG A 426 -25.31 -0.65 -0.58
CA ARG A 426 -24.88 0.42 -1.49
C ARG A 426 -23.48 0.88 -1.16
N THR A 427 -22.65 1.12 -2.17
CA THR A 427 -21.29 1.66 -2.03
C THR A 427 -20.79 2.20 -3.37
N ASN A 428 -19.69 2.94 -3.37
CA ASN A 428 -18.88 3.23 -4.56
C ASN A 428 -17.41 2.80 -4.38
N GLN A 429 -17.12 1.98 -3.37
CA GLN A 429 -15.81 1.35 -3.20
C GLN A 429 -15.63 0.24 -4.23
N GLU A 430 -14.39 -0.02 -4.63
CA GLU A 430 -14.02 -1.23 -5.36
C GLU A 430 -14.00 -2.43 -4.39
N LEU A 431 -15.20 -2.85 -3.99
CA LEU A 431 -15.46 -3.89 -3.01
C LEU A 431 -15.94 -5.17 -3.69
N TYR A 432 -15.35 -6.29 -3.28
CA TYR A 432 -15.64 -7.62 -3.79
C TYR A 432 -16.16 -8.51 -2.66
N ILE A 433 -17.39 -8.97 -2.79
CA ILE A 433 -18.14 -9.77 -1.81
C ILE A 433 -18.27 -11.19 -2.37
N ASP A 434 -17.80 -12.15 -1.60
CA ASP A 434 -17.77 -13.57 -1.94
C ASP A 434 -18.90 -14.32 -1.21
N ARG A 435 -19.23 -13.90 0.01
CA ARG A 435 -20.29 -14.53 0.80
C ARG A 435 -21.04 -13.54 1.69
N VAL A 436 -22.36 -13.66 1.72
CA VAL A 436 -23.26 -12.90 2.61
C VAL A 436 -24.26 -13.83 3.28
N TRP A 437 -24.39 -13.72 4.60
CA TRP A 437 -25.38 -14.46 5.35
C TRP A 437 -25.81 -13.74 6.62
N LEU A 438 -26.99 -14.12 7.11
CA LEU A 438 -27.50 -13.73 8.42
C LEU A 438 -27.47 -14.97 9.33
N ALA A 439 -27.11 -14.81 10.60
CA ALA A 439 -27.26 -15.90 11.57
C ALA A 439 -27.57 -15.37 12.98
N PRO A 440 -28.33 -16.14 13.79
CA PRO A 440 -28.49 -15.83 15.20
C PRO A 440 -27.16 -15.92 15.95
N ASP A 441 -26.88 -14.93 16.80
CA ASP A 441 -25.77 -14.95 17.76
C ASP A 441 -26.20 -15.74 19.00
N HIS A 442 -25.48 -16.82 19.30
CA HIS A 442 -25.70 -17.67 20.48
C HIS A 442 -24.89 -17.21 21.69
N GLY A 443 -24.10 -16.13 21.56
CA GLY A 443 -23.25 -15.61 22.62
C GLY A 443 -22.14 -16.58 23.02
N MET A 444 -21.65 -16.46 24.24
CA MET A 444 -20.49 -17.23 24.74
C MET A 444 -20.84 -18.24 25.84
N GLU A 445 -22.13 -18.58 26.01
CA GLU A 445 -22.55 -19.60 26.98
C GLU A 445 -22.03 -20.98 26.57
N GLY A 446 -21.43 -21.73 27.52
CA GLY A 446 -20.83 -23.05 27.25
C GLY A 446 -19.50 -23.02 26.48
N MET A 447 -18.98 -21.82 26.19
CA MET A 447 -17.67 -21.59 25.57
C MET A 447 -16.61 -21.39 26.66
N THR A 448 -15.35 -21.72 26.35
CA THR A 448 -14.20 -21.44 27.22
C THR A 448 -13.23 -20.58 26.46
N VAL A 449 -13.11 -19.32 26.88
CA VAL A 449 -12.23 -18.33 26.24
C VAL A 449 -10.96 -18.20 27.10
N THR A 450 -9.80 -18.39 26.48
CA THR A 450 -8.49 -18.22 27.12
C THR A 450 -7.68 -17.22 26.31
N GLU A 451 -7.25 -16.14 26.94
CA GLU A 451 -6.33 -15.18 26.34
C GLU A 451 -4.89 -15.55 26.70
N LEU A 452 -4.03 -15.70 25.69
CA LEU A 452 -2.63 -16.08 25.84
C LEU A 452 -1.72 -14.93 25.40
N LYS A 453 -0.79 -14.55 26.27
CA LYS A 453 0.35 -13.73 25.89
C LYS A 453 1.33 -14.54 25.04
N ALA A 454 2.08 -13.86 24.17
CA ALA A 454 3.18 -14.50 23.45
C ALA A 454 4.19 -15.06 24.46
N SER A 455 4.48 -16.36 24.36
CA SER A 455 5.54 -17.02 25.14
C SER A 455 6.94 -16.65 24.62
N THR A 456 7.03 -16.39 23.32
CA THR A 456 8.21 -15.87 22.62
C THR A 456 7.80 -14.84 21.57
N ALA A 457 8.60 -13.80 21.37
CA ALA A 457 8.46 -12.89 20.24
C ALA A 457 9.84 -12.45 19.76
N LYS A 458 10.13 -12.64 18.47
CA LYS A 458 11.44 -12.32 17.88
C LYS A 458 11.29 -11.46 16.64
N LEU A 459 11.84 -10.25 16.68
CA LEU A 459 11.99 -9.38 15.53
C LEU A 459 13.22 -9.79 14.70
N GLN A 460 13.04 -10.03 13.41
CA GLN A 460 14.12 -10.44 12.50
C GLN A 460 13.90 -9.95 11.06
N LEU A 461 14.96 -10.03 10.25
CA LEU A 461 14.85 -9.86 8.79
C LEU A 461 14.32 -11.18 8.19
N ALA A 462 13.34 -11.07 7.30
CA ALA A 462 12.66 -12.21 6.65
C ALA A 462 12.74 -12.17 5.12
N GLY A 463 12.82 -10.97 4.52
CA GLY A 463 12.74 -10.79 3.06
C GLY A 463 11.32 -10.39 2.64
N TYR A 464 10.97 -10.56 1.37
CA TYR A 464 9.68 -10.12 0.83
C TYR A 464 8.85 -11.31 0.36
N PRO A 465 7.72 -11.65 1.01
CA PRO A 465 6.91 -12.78 0.56
C PRO A 465 6.35 -12.51 -0.82
N ARG A 466 6.47 -13.48 -1.73
CA ARG A 466 5.99 -13.32 -3.10
C ARG A 466 4.48 -13.41 -3.19
N GLU A 467 3.93 -12.54 -4.02
CA GLU A 467 2.52 -12.56 -4.41
C GLU A 467 2.25 -13.71 -5.40
N TYR A 468 1.10 -14.37 -5.26
CA TYR A 468 0.64 -15.39 -6.18
C TYR A 468 -0.89 -15.45 -6.22
N SER A 469 -1.45 -15.97 -7.30
CA SER A 469 -2.89 -16.29 -7.36
C SER A 469 -3.09 -17.80 -7.45
N PRO A 470 -3.82 -18.43 -6.51
CA PRO A 470 -4.07 -19.87 -6.55
C PRO A 470 -4.94 -20.30 -7.73
N ASP A 471 -5.78 -19.40 -8.23
CA ASP A 471 -6.83 -19.64 -9.22
C ASP A 471 -6.79 -18.69 -10.43
N GLY A 472 -5.83 -17.77 -10.46
CA GLY A 472 -5.71 -16.72 -11.48
C GLY A 472 -6.63 -15.51 -11.24
N GLN A 473 -7.36 -15.48 -10.13
CA GLN A 473 -8.23 -14.36 -9.75
C GLN A 473 -7.52 -13.39 -8.79
N GLU A 474 -8.10 -12.20 -8.62
CA GLU A 474 -7.74 -11.26 -7.55
C GLU A 474 -8.48 -11.60 -6.24
N PRO A 475 -7.97 -11.18 -5.07
CA PRO A 475 -6.68 -10.55 -4.88
C PRO A 475 -5.56 -11.58 -4.94
N LEU A 476 -4.36 -11.18 -5.35
CA LEU A 476 -3.16 -11.99 -5.11
C LEU A 476 -3.01 -12.27 -3.61
N LEU A 477 -2.46 -13.43 -3.24
CA LEU A 477 -2.14 -13.85 -1.88
C LEU A 477 -0.62 -13.93 -1.72
N TYR A 478 -0.12 -14.19 -0.51
CA TYR A 478 1.32 -14.24 -0.23
C TYR A 478 1.81 -15.66 0.10
N ASP A 479 2.98 -16.03 -0.44
CA ASP A 479 3.64 -17.30 -0.13
C ASP A 479 4.86 -17.07 0.78
N TYR A 480 4.74 -17.46 2.04
CA TYR A 480 5.81 -17.35 3.05
C TYR A 480 7.05 -18.20 2.70
N ALA A 481 6.90 -19.27 1.94
CA ALA A 481 8.03 -20.13 1.58
C ALA A 481 8.91 -19.50 0.48
N LEU A 482 8.41 -18.47 -0.21
CA LEU A 482 9.06 -17.83 -1.34
C LEU A 482 9.33 -16.36 -1.03
N MET A 483 10.48 -16.09 -0.43
CA MET A 483 10.93 -14.74 -0.10
C MET A 483 11.90 -14.19 -1.15
N ASP A 484 11.61 -13.00 -1.68
CA ASP A 484 12.60 -12.21 -2.41
C ASP A 484 13.56 -11.53 -1.42
N PRO A 485 14.88 -11.62 -1.62
CA PRO A 485 15.85 -11.07 -0.66
C PRO A 485 15.99 -9.55 -0.77
N ALA A 486 15.57 -8.94 -1.89
CA ALA A 486 15.70 -7.52 -2.14
C ALA A 486 14.62 -7.04 -3.11
N ILE A 487 13.95 -5.95 -2.73
CA ILE A 487 13.03 -5.17 -3.56
C ILE A 487 13.39 -3.69 -3.34
N ASP A 488 13.30 -2.87 -4.40
CA ASP A 488 13.59 -1.42 -4.36
C ASP A 488 12.49 -0.64 -3.64
N TYR A 489 12.20 -0.98 -2.39
CA TYR A 489 11.27 -0.27 -1.55
C TYR A 489 11.99 0.82 -0.75
N LYS A 490 11.32 1.96 -0.59
CA LYS A 490 11.79 3.06 0.26
C LYS A 490 11.81 2.66 1.73
N THR A 491 12.58 3.42 2.50
CA THR A 491 12.70 3.23 3.96
C THR A 491 12.38 4.54 4.65
N MET A 492 11.48 4.53 5.62
CA MET A 492 11.26 5.71 6.46
C MET A 492 12.50 5.99 7.30
N ALA A 493 12.93 7.25 7.35
CA ALA A 493 14.06 7.62 8.18
C ALA A 493 13.66 7.68 9.66
N GLY A 494 14.45 7.08 10.54
CA GLY A 494 14.18 7.16 11.98
C GLY A 494 14.75 6.00 12.80
N ALA A 495 14.11 5.79 13.95
CA ALA A 495 14.55 4.85 14.98
C ALA A 495 13.66 3.60 14.98
N TYR A 496 14.25 2.46 14.65
CA TYR A 496 13.60 1.16 14.62
C TYR A 496 14.03 0.30 15.80
N THR A 497 13.17 -0.65 16.19
CA THR A 497 13.44 -1.61 17.26
C THR A 497 14.55 -2.57 16.84
N ARG A 498 15.51 -2.85 17.73
CA ARG A 498 16.61 -3.80 17.51
C ARG A 498 16.07 -5.20 17.17
N PHE A 499 16.80 -5.94 16.34
CA PHE A 499 16.52 -7.35 16.13
C PHE A 499 16.73 -8.17 17.42
N GLY A 500 15.99 -9.27 17.54
CA GLY A 500 16.06 -10.19 18.67
C GLY A 500 14.75 -10.22 19.47
N ASP A 501 14.88 -10.53 20.77
CA ASP A 501 13.73 -10.65 21.68
C ASP A 501 13.06 -9.29 21.91
N VAL A 502 11.75 -9.27 21.62
CA VAL A 502 10.86 -8.12 21.76
C VAL A 502 9.61 -8.43 22.57
N LYS A 503 9.54 -9.60 23.21
CA LYS A 503 8.33 -10.09 23.90
C LYS A 503 7.77 -9.11 24.92
N GLU A 504 8.65 -8.45 25.69
CA GLU A 504 8.22 -7.51 26.74
C GLU A 504 7.49 -6.27 26.22
N LEU A 505 7.55 -6.00 24.92
CA LEU A 505 6.85 -4.88 24.26
C LEU A 505 5.47 -5.27 23.70
N LEU A 506 5.00 -6.51 23.92
CA LEU A 506 3.77 -7.03 23.30
C LEU A 506 2.75 -7.53 24.32
N ASP A 507 2.96 -7.21 25.58
CA ASP A 507 2.22 -7.76 26.72
C ASP A 507 0.92 -7.01 27.04
N GLU A 508 0.93 -5.69 26.83
CA GLU A 508 -0.16 -4.74 27.06
C GLU A 508 0.07 -3.46 26.25
N PRO A 509 -0.99 -2.74 25.84
CA PRO A 509 -0.87 -1.46 25.15
C PRO A 509 -0.42 -0.36 26.12
N ASP A 510 0.78 0.18 25.90
CA ASP A 510 1.41 1.17 26.78
C ASP A 510 2.26 2.20 26.03
N ASP A 511 2.04 2.31 24.72
CA ASP A 511 2.73 3.18 23.78
C ASP A 511 4.21 2.83 23.58
N ARG A 512 4.69 1.61 23.88
CA ARG A 512 6.09 1.18 23.71
C ARG A 512 6.22 0.11 22.63
N TYR A 513 6.22 0.58 21.39
CA TYR A 513 6.11 -0.27 20.22
C TYR A 513 7.34 -1.13 19.87
N VAL A 514 7.08 -2.30 19.32
CA VAL A 514 7.96 -2.94 18.33
C VAL A 514 7.81 -2.19 17.01
N ILE A 515 8.86 -1.45 16.63
CA ILE A 515 8.92 -0.65 15.40
C ILE A 515 9.74 -1.40 14.35
N PHE A 516 9.08 -1.87 13.31
CA PHE A 516 9.68 -2.65 12.23
C PHE A 516 9.07 -2.25 10.89
N GLY A 517 9.82 -2.42 9.81
CA GLY A 517 9.38 -2.02 8.48
C GLY A 517 9.66 -3.10 7.44
N ARG A 518 9.66 -2.69 6.17
CA ARG A 518 9.86 -3.57 5.01
C ARG A 518 10.87 -4.72 5.22
N ALA A 519 10.49 -5.91 4.76
CA ALA A 519 11.25 -7.15 4.86
C ALA A 519 11.56 -7.65 6.28
N GLU A 520 10.94 -7.09 7.30
CA GLU A 520 11.09 -7.51 8.69
C GLU A 520 9.81 -8.22 9.16
N GLU A 521 9.97 -9.13 10.10
CA GLU A 521 8.86 -9.83 10.73
C GLU A 521 9.04 -9.93 12.24
N VAL A 522 7.91 -10.02 12.94
CA VAL A 522 7.83 -10.48 14.33
C VAL A 522 7.31 -11.90 14.34
N LEU A 523 8.17 -12.86 14.66
CA LEU A 523 7.79 -14.27 14.83
C LEU A 523 7.30 -14.48 16.27
N LEU A 524 6.03 -14.84 16.40
CA LEU A 524 5.33 -15.05 17.67
C LEU A 524 5.15 -16.55 17.95
N GLY A 525 5.37 -16.94 19.20
CA GLY A 525 5.10 -18.29 19.71
C GLY A 525 4.19 -18.25 20.92
N PHE A 526 3.11 -19.03 20.91
CA PHE A 526 2.16 -19.16 22.02
C PHE A 526 2.21 -20.59 22.56
N GLU A 527 2.24 -20.76 23.87
CA GLU A 527 2.22 -22.09 24.48
C GLU A 527 0.89 -22.80 24.17
N ALA A 528 0.98 -23.99 23.55
CA ALA A 528 -0.21 -24.72 23.15
C ALA A 528 -0.93 -25.30 24.35
N LEU A 529 -2.24 -25.01 24.46
CA LEU A 529 -3.09 -25.65 25.46
C LEU A 529 -3.35 -27.10 25.10
N SER A 530 -3.62 -27.93 26.12
CA SER A 530 -4.11 -29.30 25.94
C SER A 530 -5.27 -29.36 24.94
N PRO A 531 -5.41 -30.43 24.14
CA PRO A 531 -6.52 -30.56 23.19
C PRO A 531 -7.88 -30.37 23.86
N PRO A 532 -8.87 -29.79 23.15
CA PRO A 532 -10.21 -29.62 23.69
C PRO A 532 -10.83 -30.97 24.04
N ALA A 533 -11.75 -30.99 25.02
CA ALA A 533 -12.46 -32.20 25.40
C ALA A 533 -13.26 -32.80 24.23
N THR A 534 -13.54 -34.11 24.26
CA THR A 534 -14.34 -34.79 23.22
C THR A 534 -15.67 -34.08 22.97
N GLY A 535 -16.03 -33.86 21.70
CA GLY A 535 -17.25 -33.14 21.29
C GLY A 535 -17.11 -31.62 21.25
N ARG A 536 -15.88 -31.10 21.38
CA ARG A 536 -15.55 -29.67 21.30
C ARG A 536 -14.49 -29.43 20.23
N ARG A 537 -14.52 -28.23 19.67
CA ARG A 537 -13.48 -27.68 18.79
C ARG A 537 -12.83 -26.46 19.41
N ARG A 538 -11.74 -26.03 18.77
CA ARG A 538 -10.98 -24.83 19.14
C ARG A 538 -10.97 -23.85 17.98
N SER A 539 -11.26 -22.59 18.27
CA SER A 539 -11.11 -21.46 17.36
C SER A 539 -10.03 -20.52 17.87
N PHE A 540 -9.37 -19.81 16.96
CA PHE A 540 -8.25 -18.92 17.25
C PHE A 540 -8.51 -17.53 16.70
N ILE A 541 -8.22 -16.51 17.50
CA ILE A 541 -8.32 -15.10 17.12
C ILE A 541 -7.05 -14.41 17.59
N LEU A 542 -6.33 -13.76 16.68
CA LEU A 542 -5.27 -12.83 17.05
C LEU A 542 -5.93 -11.54 17.54
N LYS A 543 -5.63 -11.14 18.77
CA LYS A 543 -5.88 -9.79 19.26
C LYS A 543 -4.57 -9.01 19.13
N SER A 544 -4.59 -7.94 18.37
CA SER A 544 -3.46 -7.04 18.24
C SER A 544 -3.83 -5.62 18.65
N ASP A 545 -2.86 -4.92 19.20
CA ASP A 545 -2.89 -3.48 19.35
C ASP A 545 -1.66 -2.88 18.66
N GLY A 546 -1.88 -1.87 17.83
CA GLY A 546 -0.80 -1.15 17.18
C GLY A 546 -1.26 -0.22 16.08
N PHE A 547 -0.29 0.38 15.41
CA PHE A 547 -0.53 1.28 14.30
C PHE A 547 0.29 0.86 13.09
N CYS A 548 -0.12 1.27 11.90
CA CYS A 548 0.71 1.17 10.70
C CYS A 548 0.74 2.51 9.96
N LYS A 549 1.76 2.73 9.12
CA LYS A 549 1.86 3.95 8.33
C LYS A 549 2.55 3.72 7.01
N ASP A 550 1.87 4.06 5.92
CA ASP A 550 2.42 3.99 4.57
C ASP A 550 3.36 5.17 4.24
N MET A 551 4.09 5.02 3.14
CA MET A 551 4.95 6.06 2.57
C MET A 551 4.29 6.90 1.47
N ASP A 552 2.96 6.89 1.34
CA ASP A 552 2.27 7.65 0.30
C ASP A 552 2.54 9.16 0.40
N LEU A 553 2.67 9.82 -0.75
CA LEU A 553 2.98 11.25 -0.84
C LEU A 553 2.10 12.16 0.06
N TYR A 554 0.82 11.82 0.22
CA TYR A 554 -0.14 12.63 1.00
C TYR A 554 -0.42 12.06 2.39
N THR A 555 0.15 10.89 2.73
CA THR A 555 0.09 10.39 4.10
C THR A 555 0.89 11.30 5.02
N ALA A 556 0.41 11.50 6.25
CA ALA A 556 1.08 12.40 7.19
C ALA A 556 2.46 11.86 7.60
N TYR A 557 3.51 12.68 7.41
CA TYR A 557 4.89 12.31 7.71
C TYR A 557 5.32 10.97 7.06
N PRO A 558 5.16 10.81 5.74
CA PRO A 558 5.28 9.51 5.06
C PRO A 558 6.72 9.05 4.89
N GLN A 559 7.68 9.81 5.42
CA GLN A 559 9.09 9.63 5.16
C GLN A 559 9.90 9.46 6.45
N THR A 560 9.23 9.49 7.59
CA THR A 560 9.87 9.46 8.90
C THR A 560 9.09 8.57 9.85
N VAL A 561 9.80 7.79 10.66
CA VAL A 561 9.22 6.99 11.75
C VAL A 561 8.49 7.90 12.75
N SER A 562 9.01 9.11 12.97
CA SER A 562 8.39 10.11 13.83
C SER A 562 7.41 11.01 13.04
N PRO A 563 6.44 11.65 13.71
CA PRO A 563 6.09 11.52 15.13
C PRO A 563 5.55 10.14 15.48
N LEU A 564 5.89 9.62 16.67
CA LEU A 564 5.33 8.36 17.16
C LEU A 564 3.85 8.56 17.50
N PRO A 565 2.96 7.60 17.15
CA PRO A 565 1.58 7.60 17.61
C PRO A 565 1.52 7.35 19.12
N PHE A 566 0.36 7.59 19.73
CA PHE A 566 0.04 7.16 21.10
C PHE A 566 -1.47 7.11 21.29
N HIS A 567 -1.96 6.20 22.14
CA HIS A 567 -3.40 5.95 22.33
C HIS A 567 -4.20 7.18 22.74
N GLY A 568 -3.59 8.07 23.53
CA GLY A 568 -4.23 9.30 24.01
C GLY A 568 -4.29 10.45 23.00
N MET A 569 -3.86 10.24 21.75
CA MET A 569 -3.83 11.32 20.75
C MET A 569 -5.24 11.63 20.21
N SER A 570 -5.49 12.91 19.89
CA SER A 570 -6.78 13.31 19.31
C SER A 570 -6.93 12.91 17.83
N GLY A 571 -5.82 12.57 17.17
CA GLY A 571 -5.74 12.10 15.79
C GLY A 571 -4.29 12.06 15.32
N TYR A 572 -4.06 11.65 14.07
CA TYR A 572 -2.73 11.68 13.45
C TYR A 572 -2.81 12.38 12.09
N PRO A 573 -2.10 13.51 11.87
CA PRO A 573 -1.24 14.25 12.80
C PRO A 573 -1.97 14.75 14.04
N TYR A 574 -1.36 14.62 15.21
CA TYR A 574 -1.82 15.31 16.42
C TYR A 574 -1.34 16.77 16.45
N PRO A 575 -2.06 17.69 17.13
CA PRO A 575 -1.68 19.09 17.22
C PRO A 575 -0.39 19.29 18.04
N PRO A 576 0.32 20.43 17.87
CA PRO A 576 1.55 20.72 18.64
C PRO A 576 1.37 20.78 20.18
N SER A 577 0.13 20.86 20.67
CA SER A 577 -0.21 20.79 22.10
C SER A 577 -0.13 19.37 22.67
N GLU A 578 -0.11 18.38 21.79
CA GLU A 578 -0.01 16.95 22.09
C GLU A 578 1.40 16.46 21.76
N ALA A 579 1.88 15.47 22.51
CA ALA A 579 3.17 14.85 22.27
C ALA A 579 3.17 13.42 22.79
N TYR A 580 3.91 12.56 22.09
CA TYR A 580 4.22 11.22 22.55
C TYR A 580 4.73 11.22 24.01
N PRO A 581 4.27 10.29 24.87
CA PRO A 581 4.55 10.33 26.30
C PRO A 581 6.06 10.34 26.64
N LYS A 582 6.43 11.13 27.64
CA LYS A 582 7.81 11.30 28.13
C LYS A 582 7.92 10.88 29.59
N SER A 583 7.90 9.58 29.83
CA SER A 583 8.13 9.00 31.16
C SER A 583 9.50 8.31 31.22
N PRO A 584 10.05 8.05 32.43
CA PRO A 584 11.28 7.26 32.58
C PRO A 584 11.21 5.89 31.90
N ALA A 585 10.02 5.26 31.86
CA ALA A 585 9.79 4.00 31.18
C ALA A 585 9.91 4.13 29.66
N HIS A 586 9.30 5.15 29.06
CA HIS A 586 9.38 5.43 27.62
C HIS A 586 10.80 5.78 27.19
N ASP A 587 11.49 6.60 27.99
CA ASP A 587 12.89 6.95 27.77
C ASP A 587 13.82 5.72 27.83
N ALA A 588 13.58 4.79 28.76
CA ALA A 588 14.33 3.55 28.89
C ALA A 588 14.04 2.60 27.72
N TYR A 589 12.76 2.48 27.32
CA TYR A 589 12.32 1.73 26.14
C TYR A 589 13.06 2.21 24.89
N GLN A 590 13.01 3.51 24.56
CA GLN A 590 13.64 4.03 23.34
C GLN A 590 15.15 3.81 23.32
N ARG A 591 15.83 3.94 24.47
CA ARG A 591 17.28 3.67 24.58
C ARG A 591 17.63 2.19 24.41
N THR A 592 16.77 1.30 24.88
CA THR A 592 17.02 -0.15 24.90
C THR A 592 16.60 -0.80 23.59
N TYR A 593 15.44 -0.43 23.05
CA TYR A 593 14.81 -1.03 21.88
C TYR A 593 15.11 -0.26 20.61
N ASN A 594 14.93 1.06 20.57
CA ASN A 594 14.90 1.83 19.31
C ASN A 594 16.30 2.28 18.86
N THR A 595 17.19 1.31 18.70
CA THR A 595 18.64 1.50 18.49
C THR A 595 19.08 1.40 17.03
N ARG A 596 18.23 0.86 16.14
CA ARG A 596 18.52 0.85 14.70
C ARG A 596 18.15 2.19 14.09
N LYS A 597 19.14 2.97 13.65
CA LYS A 597 18.93 4.25 12.99
C LYS A 597 19.05 4.07 11.49
N LEU A 598 17.93 4.19 10.79
CA LEU A 598 17.90 4.14 9.32
C LEU A 598 17.78 5.56 8.76
N SER A 599 18.56 5.85 7.72
CA SER A 599 18.43 7.05 6.90
C SER A 599 17.73 6.70 5.59
N ARG A 600 17.27 7.75 4.89
CA ARG A 600 16.86 7.60 3.49
C ARG A 600 18.02 7.16 2.61
#